data_AF-A0A7W0VXT1-F1
#
_entry.id   AF-A0A7W0VXT1-F1
#
_cell.length_a   1.000
_cell.length_b   1.000
_cell.length_c   1.000
_cell.angle_alpha   90.00
_cell.angle_beta   90.00
_cell.angle_gamma   90.00
#
_symmetry.space_group_name_H-M   'P 1'
#
loop_
_entity.id
_entity.type
_entity.pdbx_description
1 polymer ?
#
loop_
_entity_poly.entity_id
_entity_poly.type
_entity_poly.pdbx_seq_one_letter_code
_entity_poly.pdbx_strand_id
1 'polypeptide(L)'
;MRGLLFGVACAALVACAMGGAKKSAVSGSPAPTAAEGGMGAMPGQSPEHDEIMRLDQAITEELAKRNLAPAPEASCGATCDLAPVAMDARPIADDPNGKSCKPAPSDTCKDSCTLSDSICKNAERICTIAKQLGEHDAYANDKCVRGSASCKQSKDRCCGCL
;
A
#
# COMPACT_ATOMS: atom_id res chain seq x y z
N MET A 1 0.23 35.16 38.38
CA MET A 1 -1.05 35.88 38.61
C MET A 1 -1.90 35.71 37.36
N ARG A 2 -3.14 35.20 37.52
CA ARG A 2 -4.40 35.51 36.79
C ARG A 2 -4.36 35.65 35.24
N GLY A 3 -5.18 34.95 34.44
CA GLY A 3 -6.33 34.10 34.77
C GLY A 3 -7.05 33.48 33.54
N LEU A 4 -7.82 32.40 33.81
CA LEU A 4 -9.27 32.14 33.57
C LEU A 4 -10.00 33.00 32.50
N LEU A 5 -10.99 32.62 31.68
CA LEU A 5 -11.92 31.48 31.42
C LEU A 5 -12.59 31.81 30.04
N PHE A 6 -13.12 30.90 29.22
CA PHE A 6 -14.54 30.50 29.03
C PHE A 6 -14.55 29.70 27.70
N GLY A 7 -15.19 28.55 27.48
CA GLY A 7 -16.36 27.96 28.10
C GLY A 7 -17.58 28.09 27.18
N VAL A 8 -17.76 27.21 26.19
CA VAL A 8 -19.07 26.94 25.57
C VAL A 8 -19.19 25.45 25.22
N ALA A 9 -20.00 24.75 25.99
CA ALA A 9 -20.52 23.42 25.70
C ALA A 9 -21.94 23.59 25.13
N CYS A 10 -22.23 23.02 23.97
CA CYS A 10 -23.60 22.83 23.50
C CYS A 10 -23.91 21.34 23.48
N ALA A 11 -24.66 20.91 24.50
CA ALA A 11 -25.36 19.66 24.52
C ALA A 11 -26.66 19.78 23.72
N ALA A 12 -26.96 18.80 22.87
CA ALA A 12 -28.31 18.55 22.40
C ALA A 12 -28.60 17.05 22.56
N LEU A 13 -29.46 16.77 23.53
CA LEU A 13 -30.08 15.49 23.84
C LEU A 13 -31.08 15.13 22.74
N VAL A 14 -31.03 13.90 22.23
CA VAL A 14 -32.18 13.25 21.60
C VAL A 14 -32.42 11.92 22.32
N ALA A 15 -33.57 11.85 22.96
CA ALA A 15 -34.00 10.78 23.85
C ALA A 15 -34.72 9.64 23.10
N CYS A 16 -34.47 8.42 23.60
CA CYS A 16 -35.34 7.25 23.72
C CYS A 16 -36.35 6.89 22.61
N ALA A 17 -36.14 5.70 22.02
CA ALA A 17 -37.22 4.75 21.78
C ALA A 17 -36.78 3.35 22.23
N MET A 18 -37.31 2.90 23.37
CA MET A 18 -37.33 1.49 23.76
C MET A 18 -38.34 0.74 22.87
N GLY A 19 -37.99 -0.46 22.42
CA GLY A 19 -38.95 -1.31 21.71
C GLY A 19 -38.43 -2.71 21.38
N GLY A 20 -38.68 -3.67 22.28
CA GLY A 20 -39.20 -4.99 21.93
C GLY A 20 -38.24 -6.06 21.38
N ALA A 21 -37.97 -7.05 22.22
CA ALA A 21 -37.44 -8.35 21.81
C ALA A 21 -38.43 -9.11 20.88
N LYS A 22 -37.92 -9.71 19.80
CA LYS A 22 -38.38 -11.04 19.36
C LYS A 22 -37.20 -11.86 18.84
N LYS A 23 -36.93 -12.93 19.60
CA LYS A 23 -36.12 -14.08 19.26
C LYS A 23 -36.86 -14.95 18.23
N SER A 24 -36.07 -15.62 17.40
CA SER A 24 -36.42 -16.69 16.44
C SER A 24 -36.64 -16.25 14.99
N ALA A 25 -35.57 -16.37 14.19
CA ALA A 25 -35.65 -16.84 12.82
C ALA A 25 -34.34 -17.57 12.47
N VAL A 26 -34.51 -18.87 12.24
CA VAL A 26 -33.72 -19.82 11.42
C VAL A 26 -32.29 -19.42 11.02
N SER A 27 -31.34 -20.22 11.48
CA SER A 27 -30.00 -20.32 10.91
C SER A 27 -30.12 -21.01 9.56
N GLY A 28 -30.26 -20.22 8.51
CA GLY A 28 -30.05 -20.64 7.13
C GLY A 28 -28.84 -19.88 6.63
N SER A 29 -27.70 -20.55 6.52
CA SER A 29 -26.52 -20.00 5.84
C SER A 29 -26.89 -19.65 4.39
N PRO A 30 -26.82 -18.38 3.95
CA PRO A 30 -26.54 -18.15 2.56
C PRO A 30 -25.07 -18.52 2.36
N ALA A 31 -24.83 -19.47 1.46
CA ALA A 31 -23.51 -19.68 0.88
C ALA A 31 -22.93 -18.31 0.47
N PRO A 32 -21.60 -18.10 0.54
CA PRO A 32 -21.00 -16.98 -0.13
C PRO A 32 -21.28 -17.14 -1.63
N THR A 33 -22.29 -16.43 -2.12
CA THR A 33 -22.38 -16.12 -3.54
C THR A 33 -21.07 -15.44 -3.85
N ALA A 34 -20.20 -16.15 -4.57
CA ALA A 34 -19.10 -15.57 -5.29
C ALA A 34 -19.72 -14.51 -6.21
N ALA A 35 -19.76 -13.27 -5.70
CA ALA A 35 -19.91 -12.11 -6.54
C ALA A 35 -18.59 -12.00 -7.30
N GLU A 36 -18.47 -12.81 -8.35
CA GLU A 36 -17.65 -12.49 -9.51
C GLU A 36 -18.28 -11.25 -10.17
N GLY A 37 -18.17 -10.12 -9.46
CA GLY A 37 -18.35 -8.80 -10.02
C GLY A 37 -17.13 -8.53 -10.89
N GLY A 38 -17.10 -9.17 -12.06
CA GLY A 38 -16.22 -8.80 -13.15
C GLY A 38 -16.55 -7.37 -13.55
N MET A 39 -15.94 -6.41 -12.85
CA MET A 39 -15.76 -5.06 -13.35
C MET A 39 -15.01 -5.23 -14.67
N GLY A 40 -15.73 -5.03 -15.77
CA GLY A 40 -15.30 -5.41 -17.10
C GLY A 40 -13.87 -4.98 -17.36
N ALA A 41 -13.04 -5.95 -17.76
CA ALA A 41 -11.73 -5.69 -18.34
C ALA A 41 -11.91 -4.55 -19.36
N MET A 42 -11.23 -3.42 -19.14
CA MET A 42 -11.18 -2.39 -20.17
C MET A 42 -10.64 -3.05 -21.44
N PRO A 43 -11.32 -2.89 -22.60
CA PRO A 43 -10.89 -3.57 -23.82
C PRO A 43 -9.48 -3.10 -24.19
N GLY A 44 -8.52 -4.03 -24.12
CA GLY A 44 -7.12 -3.80 -24.50
C GLY A 44 -6.07 -3.90 -23.38
N GLN A 45 -6.44 -4.15 -22.12
CA GLN A 45 -5.45 -4.42 -21.06
C GLN A 45 -5.19 -5.92 -20.90
N SER A 46 -3.90 -6.27 -20.73
CA SER A 46 -3.47 -7.64 -20.48
C SER A 46 -3.66 -8.00 -19.00
N PRO A 47 -3.86 -9.29 -18.65
CA PRO A 47 -4.02 -9.70 -17.26
C PRO A 47 -2.81 -9.35 -16.37
N GLU A 48 -1.61 -9.23 -16.96
CA GLU A 48 -0.41 -8.77 -16.28
C GLU A 48 -0.50 -7.30 -15.86
N HIS A 49 -1.07 -6.43 -16.70
CA HIS A 49 -1.30 -5.03 -16.38
C HIS A 49 -2.31 -4.87 -15.24
N ASP A 50 -3.38 -5.68 -15.27
CA ASP A 50 -4.36 -5.72 -14.18
C ASP A 50 -3.72 -6.17 -12.86
N GLU A 51 -2.83 -7.17 -12.90
CA GLU A 51 -2.09 -7.60 -11.71
C GLU A 51 -1.16 -6.49 -11.19
N ILE A 52 -0.44 -5.78 -12.07
CA ILE A 52 0.40 -4.65 -11.69
C ILE A 52 -0.43 -3.54 -11.03
N MET A 53 -1.56 -3.14 -11.62
CA MET A 53 -2.44 -2.12 -11.03
C MET A 53 -2.90 -2.52 -9.63
N ARG A 54 -3.33 -3.76 -9.46
CA ARG A 54 -3.78 -4.28 -8.15
C ARG A 54 -2.66 -4.25 -7.11
N LEU A 55 -1.44 -4.64 -7.49
CA LEU A 55 -0.28 -4.62 -6.60
C LEU A 55 0.17 -3.20 -6.24
N ASP A 56 0.16 -2.29 -7.21
CA ASP A 56 0.50 -0.87 -7.01
C ASP A 56 -0.52 -0.18 -6.09
N GLN A 57 -1.80 -0.48 -6.26
CA GLN A 57 -2.85 -0.05 -5.36
C GLN A 57 -2.61 -0.58 -3.94
N ALA A 58 -2.28 -1.87 -3.78
CA ALA A 58 -2.00 -2.46 -2.47
C ALA A 58 -0.79 -1.77 -1.78
N ILE A 59 0.28 -1.46 -2.52
CA ILE A 59 1.42 -0.69 -1.99
C ILE A 59 0.95 0.69 -1.51
N THR A 60 0.14 1.39 -2.31
CA THR A 60 -0.38 2.72 -1.97
C THR A 60 -1.24 2.68 -0.70
N GLU A 61 -2.11 1.68 -0.56
CA GLU A 61 -2.94 1.48 0.63
C GLU A 61 -2.09 1.17 1.88
N GLU A 62 -1.03 0.38 1.74
CA GLU A 62 -0.10 0.06 2.83
C GLU A 62 0.74 1.27 3.26
N LEU A 63 1.22 2.08 2.31
CA LEU A 63 1.90 3.34 2.62
C LEU A 63 0.96 4.31 3.34
N ALA A 64 -0.30 4.40 2.90
CA ALA A 64 -1.32 5.26 3.52
C ALA A 64 -1.60 4.87 4.98
N LYS A 65 -1.61 3.57 5.32
CA LYS A 65 -1.73 3.10 6.73
C LYS A 65 -0.62 3.65 7.64
N ARG A 66 0.49 4.12 7.07
CA ARG A 66 1.65 4.69 7.77
C ARG A 66 1.81 6.18 7.60
N ASN A 67 0.87 6.85 6.93
CA ASN A 67 1.00 8.25 6.53
C ASN A 67 2.30 8.50 5.72
N LEU A 68 2.73 7.52 4.93
CA LEU A 68 3.83 7.67 3.99
C LEU A 68 3.27 8.09 2.63
N ALA A 69 3.88 9.11 2.04
CA ALA A 69 3.54 9.49 0.67
C ALA A 69 4.12 8.45 -0.31
N PRO A 70 3.36 8.04 -1.34
CA PRO A 70 3.87 7.19 -2.40
C PRO A 70 5.04 7.85 -3.11
N ALA A 71 5.93 7.04 -3.68
CA ALA A 71 6.97 7.55 -4.56
C ALA A 71 6.32 8.37 -5.69
N PRO A 72 6.81 9.60 -5.96
CA PRO A 72 6.24 10.42 -7.02
C PRO A 72 6.27 9.65 -8.33
N GLU A 73 5.22 9.79 -9.12
CA GLU A 73 5.21 9.24 -10.47
C GLU A 73 6.40 9.84 -11.21
N ALA A 74 7.22 9.01 -11.85
CA ALA A 74 8.27 9.51 -12.71
C ALA A 74 7.57 10.18 -13.89
N SER A 75 7.28 11.47 -13.72
CA SER A 75 6.83 12.36 -14.78
C SER A 75 8.03 12.64 -15.65
N CYS A 76 8.47 11.61 -16.35
CA CYS A 76 9.32 11.72 -17.50
C CYS A 76 8.51 12.45 -18.57
N GLY A 77 8.55 13.78 -18.53
CA GLY A 77 8.26 14.58 -19.71
C GLY A 77 9.20 14.21 -20.86
N ALA A 78 9.06 14.86 -22.01
CA ALA A 78 9.78 14.61 -23.27
C ALA A 78 11.33 14.71 -23.22
N THR A 79 11.94 14.70 -22.03
CA THR A 79 13.38 14.81 -21.78
C THR A 79 14.00 13.57 -21.12
N CYS A 80 13.25 12.49 -20.86
CA CYS A 80 13.83 11.25 -20.33
C CYS A 80 14.54 10.37 -21.39
N ASP A 81 14.69 10.83 -22.64
CA ASP A 81 15.40 10.12 -23.71
C ASP A 81 16.94 10.09 -23.58
N LEU A 82 17.54 10.69 -22.55
CA LEU A 82 19.01 10.82 -22.46
C LEU A 82 19.65 10.45 -21.13
N ALA A 83 18.90 9.92 -20.16
CA ALA A 83 19.53 9.24 -19.04
C ALA A 83 19.50 7.73 -19.33
N PRO A 84 20.65 7.04 -19.51
CA PRO A 84 20.68 5.62 -19.24
C PRO A 84 20.42 5.47 -17.75
N VAL A 85 19.14 5.45 -17.36
CA VAL A 85 18.74 4.75 -16.16
C VAL A 85 19.08 3.31 -16.47
N ALA A 86 20.30 2.91 -16.12
CA ALA A 86 20.69 1.53 -16.10
C ALA A 86 19.55 0.82 -15.38
N MET A 87 18.80 0.01 -16.13
CA MET A 87 17.90 -1.02 -15.64
C MET A 87 18.74 -2.09 -14.95
N ASP A 88 19.60 -1.66 -14.04
CA ASP A 88 19.94 -2.41 -12.86
C ASP A 88 18.65 -2.42 -12.03
N ALA A 89 17.67 -3.20 -12.50
CA ALA A 89 16.75 -3.94 -11.68
C ALA A 89 17.61 -4.87 -10.81
N ARG A 90 18.45 -4.27 -9.96
CA ARG A 90 19.15 -4.98 -8.93
C ARG A 90 18.03 -5.65 -8.17
N PRO A 91 18.13 -6.96 -7.90
CA PRO A 91 17.22 -7.56 -6.94
C PRO A 91 17.13 -6.61 -5.75
N ILE A 92 15.96 -6.53 -5.12
CA ILE A 92 15.79 -5.89 -3.82
C ILE A 92 16.64 -6.71 -2.84
N ALA A 93 17.96 -6.60 -2.97
CA ALA A 93 18.94 -7.22 -2.14
C ALA A 93 18.77 -6.51 -0.80
N ASP A 94 18.69 -7.30 0.26
CA ASP A 94 18.96 -6.80 1.58
C ASP A 94 20.25 -5.97 1.53
N ASP A 95 20.11 -4.74 2.03
CA ASP A 95 21.09 -3.66 2.04
C ASP A 95 22.55 -4.10 1.83
N PRO A 96 23.26 -3.61 0.79
CA PRO A 96 24.66 -3.97 0.53
C PRO A 96 25.63 -3.44 1.60
N ASN A 97 25.19 -2.63 2.57
CA ASN A 97 25.98 -2.24 3.73
C ASN A 97 25.78 -3.15 4.94
N GLY A 98 24.91 -4.17 4.86
CA GLY A 98 24.79 -5.22 5.88
C GLY A 98 24.62 -4.69 7.31
N LYS A 99 24.12 -3.46 7.48
CA LYS A 99 23.77 -2.96 8.80
C LYS A 99 22.53 -3.72 9.17
N SER A 100 22.70 -4.79 9.94
CA SER A 100 21.63 -5.60 10.48
C SER A 100 20.66 -4.65 11.17
N CYS A 101 19.62 -4.26 10.43
CA CYS A 101 18.54 -3.45 10.93
C CYS A 101 17.93 -4.26 12.08
N LYS A 102 18.15 -3.78 13.30
CA LYS A 102 17.62 -4.38 14.52
C LYS A 102 16.55 -3.44 15.06
N PRO A 103 15.33 -3.48 14.50
CA PRO A 103 14.24 -2.69 15.01
C PRO A 103 13.98 -3.02 16.49
N ALA A 104 13.57 -2.03 17.26
CA ALA A 104 13.17 -2.20 18.65
C ALA A 104 12.08 -3.29 18.75
N PRO A 105 12.04 -4.09 19.83
CA PRO A 105 11.09 -5.18 19.98
C PRO A 105 9.66 -4.72 20.31
N SER A 106 9.33 -3.44 20.10
CA SER A 106 8.00 -2.89 20.32
C SER A 106 7.02 -3.36 19.24
N ASP A 107 5.74 -3.45 19.60
CA ASP A 107 4.71 -3.90 18.66
C ASP A 107 4.54 -2.93 17.49
N THR A 108 4.68 -1.62 17.74
CA THR A 108 4.70 -0.60 16.68
C THR A 108 5.82 -0.84 15.66
N CYS A 109 7.00 -1.26 16.10
CA CYS A 109 8.11 -1.54 15.19
C CYS A 109 7.93 -2.86 14.45
N LYS A 110 7.37 -3.89 15.10
CA LYS A 110 6.99 -5.15 14.42
C LYS A 110 5.95 -4.91 13.32
N ASP A 111 4.92 -4.12 13.61
CA ASP A 111 3.92 -3.75 12.60
C ASP A 111 4.58 -2.99 11.45
N SER A 112 5.58 -2.15 11.77
CA SER A 112 6.40 -1.40 10.81
C SER A 112 7.16 -2.26 9.84
N CYS A 113 7.85 -3.26 10.35
CA CYS A 113 8.58 -4.18 9.53
C CYS A 113 7.64 -5.13 8.76
N THR A 114 6.53 -5.55 9.36
CA THR A 114 5.53 -6.40 8.69
C THR A 114 4.92 -5.72 7.47
N LEU A 115 4.54 -4.44 7.60
CA LEU A 115 4.05 -3.68 6.44
C LEU A 115 5.16 -3.46 5.40
N SER A 116 6.38 -3.17 5.85
CA SER A 116 7.51 -3.02 4.93
C SER A 116 7.73 -4.29 4.10
N ASP A 117 7.66 -5.47 4.72
CA ASP A 117 7.81 -6.74 4.02
C ASP A 117 6.70 -6.98 3.01
N SER A 118 5.46 -6.60 3.32
CA SER A 118 4.32 -6.68 2.40
C SER A 118 4.52 -5.79 1.17
N ILE A 119 4.90 -4.52 1.38
CA ILE A 119 5.21 -3.57 0.32
C ILE A 119 6.34 -4.10 -0.58
N CYS A 120 7.40 -4.63 0.02
CA CYS A 120 8.53 -5.17 -0.72
C CYS A 120 8.18 -6.40 -1.55
N LYS A 121 7.34 -7.31 -1.02
CA LYS A 121 6.85 -8.47 -1.79
C LYS A 121 5.99 -8.05 -2.98
N ASN A 122 5.12 -7.07 -2.78
CA ASN A 122 4.30 -6.53 -3.87
C ASN A 122 5.17 -5.86 -4.94
N ALA A 123 6.18 -5.08 -4.53
CA ALA A 123 7.15 -4.45 -5.43
C ALA A 123 7.96 -5.48 -6.23
N GLU A 124 8.47 -6.52 -5.57
CA GLU A 124 9.19 -7.62 -6.21
C GLU A 124 8.31 -8.34 -7.26
N ARG A 125 7.03 -8.55 -6.94
CA ARG A 125 6.07 -9.15 -7.87
C ARG A 125 5.84 -8.26 -9.09
N ILE A 126 5.64 -6.95 -8.90
CA ILE A 126 5.53 -5.98 -10.01
C ILE A 126 6.78 -6.06 -10.91
N CYS A 127 7.97 -6.04 -10.32
CA CYS A 127 9.22 -6.13 -11.07
C CYS A 127 9.39 -7.45 -11.81
N THR A 128 8.92 -8.56 -11.24
CA THR A 128 8.91 -9.86 -11.90
C THR A 128 8.01 -9.83 -13.15
N ILE A 129 6.82 -9.25 -13.03
CA ILE A 129 5.87 -9.12 -14.16
C ILE A 129 6.45 -8.17 -15.23
N ALA A 130 7.03 -7.03 -14.82
CA ALA A 130 7.68 -6.11 -15.74
C ALA A 130 8.79 -6.79 -16.56
N LYS A 131 9.62 -7.61 -15.91
CA LYS A 131 10.64 -8.41 -16.59
C LYS A 131 10.05 -9.42 -17.58
N GLN A 132 8.89 -10.00 -17.28
CA GLN A 132 8.20 -10.94 -18.17
C GLN A 132 7.60 -10.24 -19.40
N LEU A 133 7.05 -9.04 -19.22
CA LEU A 133 6.53 -8.20 -20.29
C LEU A 133 7.65 -7.61 -21.18
N GLY A 134 8.84 -7.45 -20.60
CA GLY A 134 10.06 -7.03 -21.29
C GLY A 134 10.34 -5.53 -21.17
N GLU A 135 11.48 -5.11 -21.71
CA GLU A 135 12.01 -3.75 -21.54
C GLU A 135 11.18 -2.68 -22.28
N HIS A 136 10.37 -3.09 -23.26
CA HIS A 136 9.52 -2.17 -24.04
C HIS A 136 8.19 -1.83 -23.34
N ASP A 137 7.84 -2.52 -22.25
CA ASP A 137 6.64 -2.22 -21.48
C ASP A 137 6.92 -1.07 -20.50
N ALA A 138 6.81 0.17 -20.99
CA ALA A 138 7.14 1.35 -20.18
C ALA A 138 6.31 1.46 -18.90
N TYR A 139 5.05 1.01 -18.94
CA TYR A 139 4.15 1.04 -17.80
C TYR A 139 4.62 0.09 -16.69
N ALA A 140 4.87 -1.17 -17.01
CA ALA A 140 5.31 -2.15 -16.03
C ALA A 140 6.68 -1.79 -15.44
N ASN A 141 7.59 -1.28 -16.27
CA ASN A 141 8.92 -0.86 -15.84
C ASN A 141 8.85 0.37 -14.90
N ASP A 142 8.03 1.38 -15.19
CA ASP A 142 7.81 2.51 -14.26
C ASP A 142 7.27 2.03 -12.90
N LYS A 143 6.25 1.15 -12.93
CA LYS A 143 5.67 0.60 -11.70
C LYS A 143 6.67 -0.21 -10.89
N CYS A 144 7.56 -0.96 -11.53
CA CYS A 144 8.66 -1.65 -10.84
C CYS A 144 9.60 -0.68 -10.12
N VAL A 145 10.02 0.40 -10.79
CA VAL A 145 10.91 1.42 -10.20
C VAL A 145 10.25 2.08 -9.00
N ARG A 146 8.98 2.47 -9.12
CA ARG A 146 8.21 3.11 -8.04
C ARG A 146 7.94 2.16 -6.87
N GLY A 147 7.59 0.92 -7.15
CA GLY A 147 7.42 -0.12 -6.14
C GLY A 147 8.70 -0.35 -5.35
N SER A 148 9.84 -0.42 -6.04
CA SER A 148 11.16 -0.59 -5.41
C SER A 148 11.53 0.61 -4.52
N ALA A 149 11.25 1.83 -4.97
CA ALA A 149 11.44 3.03 -4.16
C ALA A 149 10.56 3.02 -2.88
N SER A 150 9.31 2.58 -3.00
CA SER A 150 8.36 2.44 -1.89
C SER A 150 8.78 1.37 -0.88
N CYS A 151 9.31 0.25 -1.37
CA CYS A 151 9.92 -0.79 -0.53
C CYS A 151 11.11 -0.23 0.25
N LYS A 152 12.02 0.49 -0.43
CA LYS A 152 13.17 1.13 0.23
C LYS A 152 12.73 2.10 1.33
N GLN A 153 11.79 3.00 1.03
CA GLN A 153 11.26 3.96 2.00
C GLN A 153 10.65 3.23 3.22
N SER A 154 9.95 2.12 3.00
CA SER A 154 9.33 1.34 4.06
C SER A 154 10.36 0.59 4.92
N LYS A 155 11.41 0.04 4.31
CA LYS A 155 12.54 -0.57 5.03
C LYS A 155 13.23 0.49 5.90
N ASP A 156 13.51 1.67 5.35
CA ASP A 156 14.12 2.78 6.10
C ASP A 156 13.27 3.16 7.33
N ARG A 157 11.93 3.09 7.22
CA ARG A 157 11.01 3.32 8.36
C ARG A 157 11.00 2.20 9.39
N CYS A 158 11.01 0.94 8.96
CA CYS A 158 11.21 -0.20 9.87
C CYS A 158 12.55 -0.05 10.64
N CYS A 159 13.60 0.42 9.97
CA CYS A 159 14.93 0.55 10.57
C CYS A 159 15.15 1.81 11.40
N GLY A 160 14.35 2.86 11.21
CA GLY A 160 14.33 4.04 12.08
C GLY A 160 13.66 3.81 13.43
N CYS A 161 13.10 2.62 13.63
CA CYS A 161 12.40 2.17 14.81
C CYS A 161 13.43 1.64 15.83
N LEU A 162 14.24 2.54 16.41
CA LEU A 162 15.31 2.24 17.38
C LEU A 162 14.87 2.55 18.82
#